data_AF-A0A5I2F557-F1
#
_entry.id   AF-A0A5I2F557-F1
#
_cell.length_a   1.000
_cell.length_b   1.000
_cell.length_c   1.000
_cell.angle_alpha   90.00
_cell.angle_beta   90.00
_cell.angle_gamma   90.00
#
_symmetry.space_group_name_H-M   'P 1'
#
loop_
_entity.id
_entity.type
_entity.pdbx_description
1 polymer ?
#
loop_
_entity_poly.entity_id
_entity_poly.type
_entity_poly.pdbx_seq_one_letter_code
_entity_poly.pdbx_strand_id
1 'polypeptide(L)'
;MTTHDRVRQQLHALETLLREHRHWRLDAPQAHLFTSTQPFFMDTMEPLEWLQWVLIPRMHTLLDNAQPLPEAFAVAPYYEMALAADHPQREAILAVLQDLDALFVRDKS
;
A
#
# COMPACT_ATOMS: atom_id res chain seq x y z
N MET A 1 9.70 -17.76 -9.54
CA MET A 1 8.80 -16.70 -9.04
C MET A 1 9.45 -15.37 -9.36
N THR A 2 8.80 -14.54 -10.16
CA THR A 2 9.34 -13.23 -10.58
C THR A 2 9.18 -12.20 -9.45
N THR A 3 9.88 -11.06 -9.54
CA THR A 3 9.66 -9.93 -8.62
C THR A 3 8.19 -9.49 -8.66
N HIS A 4 7.58 -9.44 -9.85
CA HIS A 4 6.16 -9.11 -10.04
C HIS A 4 5.22 -10.06 -9.28
N ASP A 5 5.48 -11.37 -9.31
CA ASP A 5 4.67 -12.34 -8.56
C ASP A 5 4.76 -12.12 -7.04
N ARG A 6 5.97 -11.80 -6.54
CA ARG A 6 6.20 -11.50 -5.13
C ARG A 6 5.46 -10.25 -4.70
N VAL A 7 5.50 -9.20 -5.53
CA VAL A 7 4.74 -7.96 -5.26
C VAL A 7 3.25 -8.28 -5.22
N ARG A 8 2.72 -9.06 -6.16
CA ARG A 8 1.30 -9.45 -6.17
C ARG A 8 0.90 -10.22 -4.91
N GLN A 9 1.74 -11.16 -4.47
CA GLN A 9 1.50 -11.88 -3.21
C GLN A 9 1.45 -10.93 -2.02
N GLN A 10 2.33 -9.93 -1.98
CA GLN A 10 2.36 -8.96 -0.89
C GLN A 10 1.15 -8.03 -0.89
N LEU A 11 0.66 -7.62 -2.07
CA LEU A 11 -0.60 -6.88 -2.19
C LEU A 11 -1.79 -7.69 -1.68
N HIS A 12 -1.85 -8.99 -2.02
CA HIS A 12 -2.90 -9.88 -1.51
C HIS A 12 -2.81 -10.08 0.02
N ALA A 13 -1.59 -10.17 0.57
CA ALA A 13 -1.39 -10.24 2.02
C ALA A 13 -1.90 -8.96 2.71
N LEU A 14 -1.60 -7.80 2.13
CA LEU A 14 -2.10 -6.51 2.62
C LEU A 14 -3.63 -6.43 2.57
N GLU A 15 -4.24 -6.81 1.44
CA GLU A 15 -5.70 -6.87 1.31
C GLU A 15 -6.34 -7.80 2.34
N THR A 16 -5.77 -9.00 2.54
CA THR A 16 -6.25 -9.97 3.52
C THR A 16 -6.21 -9.39 4.92
N LEU A 17 -5.09 -8.77 5.29
CA LEU A 17 -4.91 -8.11 6.59
C LEU A 17 -5.95 -6.99 6.80
N LEU A 18 -6.15 -6.13 5.80
CA LEU A 18 -7.15 -5.06 5.89
C LEU A 18 -8.58 -5.63 6.05
N ARG A 19 -8.89 -6.74 5.39
CA ARG A 19 -10.19 -7.43 5.50
C ARG A 19 -10.40 -8.07 6.87
N GLU A 20 -9.41 -8.81 7.36
CA GLU A 20 -9.45 -9.47 8.67
C GLU A 20 -9.68 -8.47 9.80
N HIS A 21 -9.08 -7.29 9.68
CA HIS A 21 -9.23 -6.21 10.65
C HIS A 21 -10.39 -5.25 10.37
N ARG A 22 -11.28 -5.59 9.42
CA ARG A 22 -12.47 -4.80 9.02
C ARG A 22 -12.16 -3.37 8.54
N HIS A 23 -10.90 -3.06 8.24
CA HIS A 23 -10.51 -1.79 7.62
C HIS A 23 -10.84 -1.76 6.13
N TRP A 24 -10.98 -2.94 5.49
CA TRP A 24 -11.42 -3.02 4.12
C TRP A 24 -12.83 -2.41 3.95
N ARG A 25 -12.95 -1.43 3.05
CA ARG A 25 -14.21 -0.78 2.69
C ARG A 25 -14.76 -1.38 1.40
N LEU A 26 -16.06 -1.55 1.29
CA LEU A 26 -16.70 -1.97 0.03
C LEU A 26 -17.16 -0.78 -0.79
N ASP A 27 -17.54 0.30 -0.11
CA ASP A 27 -17.93 1.55 -0.72
C ASP A 27 -16.70 2.35 -1.15
N ALA A 28 -16.67 2.73 -2.43
CA ALA A 28 -15.61 3.58 -2.96
C ALA A 28 -15.66 4.96 -2.28
N PRO A 29 -14.50 5.54 -1.91
CA PRO A 29 -14.45 6.88 -1.35
C PRO A 29 -14.93 7.91 -2.37
N GLN A 30 -15.34 9.08 -1.89
CA GLN A 30 -15.83 10.14 -2.75
C GLN A 30 -14.75 10.56 -3.77
N ALA A 31 -15.16 10.84 -5.01
CA ALA A 31 -14.23 11.18 -6.08
C ALA A 31 -13.29 12.35 -5.74
N HIS A 32 -13.76 13.31 -4.93
CA HIS A 32 -12.95 14.44 -4.48
C HIS A 32 -11.73 14.01 -3.64
N LEU A 33 -11.78 12.86 -2.95
CA LEU A 33 -10.65 12.41 -2.12
C LEU A 33 -9.42 12.05 -2.97
N PHE A 34 -9.62 11.66 -4.23
CA PHE A 34 -8.55 11.39 -5.19
C PHE A 34 -8.01 12.66 -5.89
N THR A 35 -8.60 13.82 -5.62
CA THR A 35 -8.20 15.10 -6.26
C THR A 35 -7.19 15.89 -5.43
N SER A 36 -6.76 15.36 -4.29
CA SER A 36 -5.72 16.00 -3.48
C SER A 36 -4.39 16.06 -4.24
N THR A 37 -3.69 17.18 -4.05
CA THR A 37 -2.34 17.41 -4.57
C THR A 37 -1.25 17.08 -3.54
N GLN A 38 -1.63 16.76 -2.31
CA GLN A 38 -0.69 16.36 -1.26
C GLN A 38 -0.20 14.93 -1.51
N PRO A 39 1.04 14.61 -1.09
CA PRO A 39 1.54 13.24 -1.15
C PRO A 39 0.63 12.31 -0.32
N PHE A 40 0.38 11.11 -0.84
CA PHE A 40 -0.48 10.10 -0.20
C PHE A 40 -1.93 10.54 0.10
N PHE A 41 -2.39 11.64 -0.50
CA PHE A 41 -3.72 12.22 -0.21
C PHE A 41 -3.94 12.45 1.30
N MET A 42 -2.87 12.78 2.04
CA MET A 42 -2.86 12.86 3.50
C MET A 42 -3.82 13.88 4.13
N ASP A 43 -4.36 14.80 3.32
CA ASP A 43 -5.35 15.82 3.70
C ASP A 43 -6.80 15.39 3.44
N THR A 44 -7.02 14.46 2.51
CA THR A 44 -8.36 14.04 2.08
C THR A 44 -8.69 12.60 2.41
N MET A 45 -7.70 11.75 2.67
CA MET A 45 -7.87 10.31 2.80
C MET A 45 -7.10 9.77 4.00
N GLU A 46 -7.74 8.86 4.75
CA GLU A 46 -7.06 8.17 5.84
C GLU A 46 -5.94 7.26 5.28
N PRO A 47 -4.83 7.06 6.01
CA PRO A 47 -3.72 6.24 5.53
C PRO A 47 -4.17 4.84 5.08
N LEU A 48 -5.06 4.18 5.83
CA LEU A 48 -5.54 2.84 5.49
C LEU A 48 -6.42 2.82 4.23
N GLU A 49 -7.20 3.88 3.99
CA GLU A 49 -7.99 4.04 2.78
C GLU A 49 -7.09 4.21 1.56
N TRP A 50 -5.98 4.96 1.70
CA TRP A 50 -5.00 5.13 0.63
C TRP A 50 -4.36 3.80 0.21
N LEU A 51 -4.05 2.92 1.16
CA LEU A 51 -3.53 1.58 0.84
C LEU A 51 -4.49 0.82 -0.06
N GLN A 52 -5.76 0.78 0.34
CA GLN A 52 -6.79 0.03 -0.37
C GLN A 52 -7.09 0.62 -1.75
N TRP A 53 -7.36 1.92 -1.81
CA TRP A 53 -7.97 2.55 -2.99
C TRP A 53 -6.97 3.13 -3.97
N VAL A 54 -5.72 3.34 -3.54
CA VAL A 54 -4.69 3.94 -4.37
C VAL A 54 -3.55 2.97 -4.56
N LEU A 55 -2.91 2.49 -3.50
CA LEU A 55 -1.72 1.67 -3.61
C LEU A 55 -1.99 0.33 -4.31
N ILE A 56 -2.92 -0.47 -3.77
CA ILE A 56 -3.24 -1.80 -4.28
C ILE A 56 -3.61 -1.78 -5.78
N PRO A 57 -4.64 -1.03 -6.23
CA PRO A 57 -5.03 -1.02 -7.64
C PRO A 57 -3.94 -0.43 -8.56
N ARG A 58 -3.21 0.59 -8.09
CA ARG A 58 -2.09 1.16 -8.85
C ARG A 58 -0.97 0.15 -9.07
N MET A 59 -0.62 -0.61 -8.04
CA MET A 59 0.40 -1.65 -8.15
C MET A 59 -0.08 -2.80 -9.04
N HIS A 60 -1.32 -3.28 -8.90
CA HIS A 60 -1.86 -4.27 -9.83
C HIS A 60 -1.77 -3.81 -11.29
N THR A 61 -2.15 -2.56 -11.57
CA THR A 61 -2.04 -1.98 -12.91
C THR A 61 -0.60 -1.94 -13.42
N LEU A 62 0.35 -1.58 -12.56
CA LEU A 62 1.77 -1.60 -12.90
C LEU A 62 2.24 -3.00 -13.27
N LEU A 63 1.90 -4.00 -12.44
CA LEU A 63 2.26 -5.40 -12.65
C LEU A 63 1.62 -5.97 -13.92
N ASP A 64 0.34 -5.70 -14.16
CA ASP A 64 -0.42 -6.20 -15.31
C ASP A 64 0.11 -5.63 -16.64
N ASN A 65 0.63 -4.40 -16.61
CA ASN A 65 1.26 -3.77 -17.78
C ASN A 65 2.77 -4.07 -17.91
N ALA A 66 3.33 -4.93 -17.05
CA ALA A 66 4.77 -5.25 -17.00
C ALA A 66 5.66 -3.99 -16.98
N GLN A 67 5.19 -2.93 -16.33
CA GLN A 67 5.94 -1.69 -16.19
C GLN A 67 7.11 -1.87 -15.23
N PRO A 68 8.22 -1.13 -15.41
CA PRO A 68 9.32 -1.18 -14.46
C PRO A 68 8.84 -0.74 -13.07
N LEU A 69 9.34 -1.42 -12.04
CA LEU A 69 9.05 -1.09 -10.66
C LEU A 69 9.66 0.30 -10.33
N PRO A 70 8.95 1.18 -9.62
CA PRO A 70 9.46 2.49 -9.21
C PRO A 70 10.74 2.37 -8.38
N GLU A 71 11.79 3.09 -8.77
CA GLU A 71 13.10 3.08 -8.12
C GLU A 71 13.10 3.66 -6.69
N ALA A 72 12.14 4.55 -6.40
CA ALA A 72 12.00 5.24 -5.12
C ALA A 72 10.63 4.96 -4.48
N PHE A 73 10.33 3.67 -4.29
CA PHE A 73 9.12 3.25 -3.58
C PHE A 73 9.45 2.90 -2.13
N ALA A 74 8.88 3.68 -1.21
CA ALA A 74 8.89 3.39 0.22
C ALA A 74 7.63 3.96 0.85
N VAL A 75 6.79 3.10 1.41
CA VAL A 75 5.57 3.52 2.12
C VAL A 75 5.65 3.22 3.61
N ALA A 76 6.39 2.19 4.04
CA ALA A 76 6.48 1.82 5.44
C ALA A 76 6.91 2.98 6.37
N PRO A 77 7.91 3.84 6.03
CA PRO A 77 8.29 4.96 6.89
C PRO A 77 7.16 5.97 7.11
N TYR A 78 6.31 6.18 6.11
CA TYR A 78 5.14 7.04 6.24
C TYR A 78 4.11 6.44 7.19
N TYR A 79 3.80 5.14 7.05
CA TYR A 79 2.84 4.46 7.93
C TYR A 79 3.34 4.31 9.37
N GLU A 80 4.65 4.28 9.59
CA GLU A 80 5.23 4.24 10.93
C GLU A 80 4.93 5.52 11.72
N MET A 81 4.85 6.65 11.01
CA MET A 81 4.48 7.95 11.57
C MET A 81 2.96 8.17 11.55
N ALA A 82 2.26 7.70 10.52
CA ALA A 82 0.83 7.93 10.33
C ALA A 82 -0.05 7.05 11.24
N LEU A 83 0.39 5.81 11.53
CA LEU A 83 -0.32 4.92 12.45
C LEU A 83 0.11 5.18 13.89
N ALA A 84 -0.88 5.35 14.78
CA ALA A 84 -0.63 5.50 16.20
C ALA A 84 0.11 4.27 16.78
N ALA A 85 0.98 4.49 17.76
CA ALA A 85 1.82 3.43 18.34
C ALA A 85 1.00 2.35 19.07
N ASP A 86 -0.19 2.69 19.55
CA ASP A 86 -1.16 1.82 20.22
C ASP A 86 -2.13 1.13 19.25
N HIS A 87 -2.02 1.40 17.94
CA HIS A 87 -2.88 0.76 16.95
C HIS A 87 -2.57 -0.75 16.89
N PRO A 88 -3.54 -1.64 17.19
CA PRO A 88 -3.26 -3.06 17.43
C PRO A 88 -2.70 -3.79 16.21
N GLN A 89 -2.97 -3.28 14.99
CA GLN A 89 -2.49 -3.83 13.73
C GLN A 89 -1.24 -3.14 13.18
N ARG A 90 -0.69 -2.14 13.89
CA ARG A 90 0.43 -1.33 13.39
C ARG A 90 1.59 -2.22 12.96
N GLU A 91 2.04 -3.12 13.83
CA GLU A 91 3.18 -4.00 13.54
C GLU A 91 2.92 -4.90 12.32
N ALA A 92 1.73 -5.49 12.23
CA ALA A 92 1.37 -6.38 11.13
C ALA A 92 1.30 -5.62 9.79
N ILE A 93 0.70 -4.42 9.77
CA ILE A 93 0.67 -3.55 8.59
C ILE A 93 2.09 -3.15 8.20
N LEU A 94 2.88 -2.66 9.15
CA LEU A 94 4.25 -2.22 8.89
C LEU A 94 5.12 -3.36 8.37
N ALA A 95 5.01 -4.57 8.91
CA ALA A 95 5.74 -5.73 8.42
C ALA A 95 5.40 -6.00 6.94
N VAL A 96 4.12 -6.00 6.59
CA VAL A 96 3.69 -6.21 5.19
C VAL A 96 4.21 -5.11 4.27
N LEU A 97 4.18 -3.85 4.71
CA LEU A 97 4.67 -2.71 3.93
C LEU A 97 6.20 -2.70 3.80
N GLN A 98 6.93 -3.07 4.84
CA GLN A 98 8.40 -3.17 4.80
C GLN A 98 8.86 -4.28 3.86
N ASP A 99 8.19 -5.44 3.91
CA ASP A 99 8.43 -6.53 2.98
C ASP A 99 8.10 -6.11 1.54
N LEU A 100 7.03 -5.35 1.34
CA LEU A 100 6.69 -4.78 0.04
C LEU A 100 7.81 -3.85 -0.44
N ASP A 101 8.18 -2.84 0.34
CA ASP A 101 9.24 -1.87 0.03
C ASP A 101 10.57 -2.57 -0.33
N ALA A 102 10.94 -3.62 0.42
CA ALA A 102 12.16 -4.39 0.18
C ALA A 102 12.17 -5.11 -1.19
N LEU A 103 11.00 -5.43 -1.77
CA LEU A 103 10.94 -6.00 -3.12
C LEU A 103 11.36 -4.99 -4.19
N PHE A 104 11.06 -3.70 -4.00
CA PHE A 104 11.42 -2.64 -4.94
C PHE A 104 12.90 -2.28 -4.84
N VAL A 105 13.51 -2.41 -3.66
CA VAL A 105 14.96 -2.19 -3.48
C VAL A 105 15.79 -3.32 -4.09
N ARG A 106 15.30 -4.57 -4.03
CA ARG A 106 16.05 -5.77 -4.48
C ARG A 106 16.04 -6.00 -5.99
N ASP A 107 15.11 -5.40 -6.73
CA ASP A 107 15.09 -5.46 -8.20
C ASP A 107 16.25 -4.67 -8.85
N LYS A 108 17.02 -3.93 -8.04
CA LYS A 108 18.20 -3.16 -8.44
C LYS A 108 19.47 -4.02 -8.69
N SER A 109 19.37 -5.34 -8.81
CA SER A 109 20.52 -6.26 -8.91
C SER A 109 20.51 -7.08 -10.20
#